data_AF-A0AAW3WBA5-F1
#
_entry.id   AF-A0AAW3WBA5-F1
#
_cell.length_a   1.000
_cell.length_b   1.000
_cell.length_c   1.000
_cell.angle_alpha   90.00
_cell.angle_beta   90.00
_cell.angle_gamma   90.00
#
_symmetry.space_group_name_H-M   'P 1'
#
loop_
_entity.id
_entity.type
_entity.pdbx_description
1 polymer ?
#
loop_
_entity_poly.entity_id
_entity_poly.type
_entity_poly.pdbx_seq_one_letter_code
_entity_poly.pdbx_strand_id
1 'polypeptide(L)'
;MNQLIKKKVSEVSKKKKKGFTLIELIIVIAIIAILAAIAIPQFGAARKKADTSADVANAKIIATAVATAVANGDASPESSDTFKKYIDGGNVPKTRDGKDFEVTYDDTDGVKISADKTQVYPESSGSKDSTGSKDSTGSDS
;
A
#
# COMPACT_ATOMS: atom_id res chain seq x y z
N MET A 1 -44.30 -18.08 -64.50
CA MET A 1 -42.84 -18.06 -64.24
C MET A 1 -42.63 -17.51 -62.83
N ASN A 2 -41.71 -18.08 -62.03
CA ASN A 2 -41.33 -17.71 -60.65
C ASN A 2 -42.03 -18.37 -59.44
N GLN A 3 -42.33 -19.68 -59.52
CA GLN A 3 -42.49 -20.53 -58.32
C GLN A 3 -41.14 -21.09 -57.80
N LEU A 4 -40.02 -20.77 -58.45
CA LEU A 4 -38.71 -21.39 -58.20
C LEU A 4 -37.82 -20.64 -57.18
N ILE A 5 -38.20 -19.43 -56.75
CA ILE A 5 -37.37 -18.62 -55.83
C ILE A 5 -37.70 -18.92 -54.36
N LYS A 6 -38.89 -19.44 -54.05
CA LYS A 6 -39.35 -19.65 -52.66
C LYS A 6 -38.77 -20.88 -51.97
N LYS A 7 -38.15 -21.84 -52.69
CA LYS A 7 -37.66 -23.10 -52.08
C LYS A 7 -36.21 -23.05 -51.59
N LYS A 8 -35.50 -21.92 -51.71
CA LYS A 8 -34.08 -21.82 -51.31
C LYS A 8 -33.78 -20.83 -50.18
N VAL A 9 -34.80 -20.20 -49.58
CA VAL A 9 -34.64 -19.17 -48.53
C VAL A 9 -35.02 -19.68 -47.12
N SER A 10 -35.12 -20.99 -46.90
CA SER A 10 -35.34 -21.55 -45.55
C SER A 10 -34.18 -22.37 -44.99
N GLU A 11 -33.06 -22.46 -45.70
CA GLU A 11 -31.80 -23.01 -45.16
C GLU A 11 -30.95 -21.89 -44.56
N VAL A 12 -31.57 -20.98 -43.78
CA VAL A 12 -30.78 -20.22 -42.79
C VAL A 12 -30.44 -21.24 -41.72
N SER A 13 -29.25 -21.83 -41.87
CA SER A 13 -28.69 -22.79 -40.94
C SER A 13 -28.93 -22.31 -39.51
N LYS A 14 -29.81 -23.00 -38.77
CA LYS A 14 -29.95 -22.83 -37.32
C LYS A 14 -28.62 -23.28 -36.73
N LYS A 15 -27.62 -22.39 -36.71
CA LYS A 15 -26.38 -22.61 -35.96
C LYS A 15 -26.84 -22.83 -34.53
N LYS A 16 -26.74 -24.08 -34.05
CA LYS A 16 -27.04 -24.43 -32.66
C LYS A 16 -26.16 -23.51 -31.82
N LYS A 17 -26.78 -22.53 -31.14
CA LYS A 17 -26.05 -21.71 -30.18
C LYS A 17 -25.59 -22.66 -29.10
N LYS A 18 -24.28 -22.94 -29.05
CA LYS A 18 -23.67 -23.67 -27.95
C LYS A 18 -23.79 -22.74 -26.73
N GLY A 19 -24.75 -23.03 -25.85
CA GLY A 19 -24.86 -22.37 -24.55
C GLY A 19 -23.76 -22.88 -23.62
N PHE A 20 -23.34 -22.03 -22.70
CA PHE A 20 -22.43 -22.41 -21.62
C PHE A 20 -23.12 -23.45 -20.73
N THR A 21 -22.44 -24.54 -20.39
CA THR A 21 -23.00 -25.53 -19.48
C THR A 21 -22.87 -25.05 -18.03
N LEU A 22 -23.81 -25.43 -17.17
CA LEU A 22 -23.72 -25.10 -15.74
C LEU A 22 -22.47 -25.72 -15.09
N ILE A 23 -22.05 -26.89 -15.56
CA ILE A 23 -20.86 -27.57 -15.06
C ILE A 23 -19.57 -26.80 -15.40
N GLU A 24 -19.47 -26.24 -16.60
CA GLU A 24 -18.34 -25.37 -16.98
C GLU A 24 -18.26 -24.15 -16.05
N LEU A 25 -19.39 -23.57 -15.67
CA LEU A 25 -19.42 -22.43 -14.76
C LEU A 25 -19.01 -22.81 -13.33
N ILE A 26 -19.47 -23.97 -12.85
CA ILE A 26 -19.17 -24.45 -11.50
C ILE A 26 -17.66 -24.73 -11.32
N ILE A 27 -17.00 -25.31 -12.33
CA ILE A 27 -15.56 -25.58 -12.25
C ILE A 27 -14.77 -24.26 -12.20
N VAL A 28 -15.18 -23.25 -12.95
CA VAL A 28 -14.50 -21.95 -12.97
C VAL A 28 -14.56 -21.27 -11.60
N ILE A 29 -15.75 -21.20 -10.98
CA ILE A 29 -15.87 -20.60 -9.64
C ILE A 29 -15.11 -21.40 -8.58
N ALA A 30 -15.03 -22.72 -8.72
CA ALA A 30 -14.28 -23.58 -7.80
C ALA A 30 -12.77 -23.26 -7.83
N ILE A 31 -12.19 -23.08 -9.03
CA ILE A 31 -10.78 -22.70 -9.17
C ILE A 31 -10.53 -21.28 -8.63
N ILE A 32 -11.41 -20.33 -8.95
CA ILE A 32 -11.31 -18.95 -8.44
C ILE A 32 -11.36 -18.93 -6.90
N ALA A 33 -12.22 -19.75 -6.29
CA ALA A 33 -12.32 -19.84 -4.83
C ALA A 33 -11.02 -20.34 -4.17
N ILE A 34 -10.36 -21.33 -4.76
CA ILE A 34 -9.08 -21.85 -4.25
C ILE A 34 -7.98 -20.78 -4.36
N LEU A 35 -7.89 -20.08 -5.50
CA LEU A 35 -6.91 -19.02 -5.69
C LEU A 35 -7.15 -17.84 -4.74
N ALA A 36 -8.42 -17.42 -4.58
CA ALA A 36 -8.80 -16.34 -3.68
C ALA A 36 -8.49 -16.67 -2.21
N ALA A 37 -8.67 -17.92 -1.79
CA ALA A 37 -8.38 -18.35 -0.42
C ALA A 37 -6.91 -18.13 -0.02
N ILE A 38 -5.96 -18.28 -0.96
CA ILE A 38 -4.54 -18.03 -0.71
C ILE A 38 -4.19 -16.55 -0.90
N ALA A 39 -4.76 -15.90 -1.92
CA ALA A 39 -4.41 -14.53 -2.28
C ALA A 39 -4.90 -13.47 -1.27
N ILE A 40 -6.12 -13.61 -0.74
CA ILE A 40 -6.71 -12.63 0.19
C ILE A 40 -5.86 -12.41 1.46
N PRO A 41 -5.46 -13.45 2.23
CA PRO A 41 -4.67 -13.23 3.44
C PRO A 41 -3.30 -12.63 3.13
N GLN A 42 -2.66 -13.06 2.04
CA GLN A 42 -1.36 -12.52 1.63
C GLN A 42 -1.45 -11.04 1.22
N PHE A 43 -2.50 -10.67 0.47
CA PHE A 43 -2.68 -9.31 0.01
C PHE A 43 -2.88 -8.32 1.17
N GLY A 44 -3.64 -8.69 2.20
CA GLY A 44 -3.84 -7.86 3.39
C GLY A 44 -2.53 -7.56 4.14
N ALA A 45 -1.69 -8.58 4.35
CA ALA A 45 -0.40 -8.42 5.00
C ALA A 45 0.57 -7.57 4.16
N ALA A 46 0.64 -7.82 2.85
CA ALA A 46 1.48 -7.04 1.94
C ALA A 46 1.06 -5.57 1.90
N ARG A 47 -0.25 -5.31 1.91
CA ARG A 47 -0.79 -3.95 1.95
C ARG A 47 -0.40 -3.23 3.24
N LYS A 48 -0.60 -3.86 4.40
CA LYS A 48 -0.21 -3.28 5.70
C LYS A 48 1.29 -2.97 5.75
N LYS A 49 2.13 -3.88 5.24
CA LYS A 49 3.59 -3.66 5.16
C LYS A 49 3.95 -2.48 4.25
N ALA A 50 3.28 -2.36 3.10
CA ALA A 50 3.47 -1.23 2.20
C ALA A 50 3.03 0.10 2.85
N ASP A 51 1.91 0.08 3.56
CA ASP A 51 1.38 1.24 4.28
C ASP A 51 2.34 1.69 5.39
N THR A 52 2.83 0.77 6.24
CA THR A 52 3.86 1.09 7.26
C THR A 52 5.17 1.57 6.63
N SER A 53 5.61 0.97 5.53
CA SER A 53 6.83 1.41 4.83
C SER A 53 6.69 2.82 4.27
N ALA A 54 5.51 3.20 3.79
CA ALA A 54 5.22 4.55 3.32
C ALA A 54 5.21 5.55 4.48
N ASP A 55 4.60 5.18 5.62
CA ASP A 55 4.59 6.04 6.82
C ASP A 55 6.01 6.29 7.35
N VAL A 56 6.87 5.27 7.34
CA VAL A 56 8.29 5.40 7.72
C VAL A 56 9.04 6.34 6.77
N ALA A 57 8.81 6.23 5.46
CA ALA A 57 9.43 7.14 4.48
C ALA A 57 8.96 8.59 4.68
N ASN A 58 7.66 8.80 4.89
CA ASN A 58 7.09 10.11 5.19
C ASN A 58 7.63 10.70 6.50
N ALA A 59 7.75 9.88 7.54
CA ALA A 59 8.36 10.28 8.80
C ALA A 59 9.84 10.71 8.62
N LYS A 60 10.62 10.00 7.79
CA LYS A 60 12.02 10.39 7.50
C LYS A 60 12.14 11.77 6.84
N ILE A 61 11.20 12.12 5.96
CA ILE A 61 11.13 13.46 5.34
C ILE A 61 10.93 14.52 6.43
N ILE A 62 9.95 14.32 7.31
CA ILE A 62 9.67 15.24 8.42
C ILE A 62 10.87 15.31 9.37
N ALA A 63 11.50 14.18 9.71
CA ALA A 63 12.65 14.15 10.60
C ALA A 63 13.83 14.94 10.05
N THR A 64 14.07 14.85 8.75
CA THR A 64 15.12 15.62 8.06
C THR A 64 14.80 17.12 8.08
N ALA A 65 13.53 17.48 7.89
CA ALA A 65 13.08 18.87 7.95
C ALA A 65 13.22 19.46 9.37
N VAL A 66 12.88 18.69 10.41
CA VAL A 66 13.07 19.08 11.82
C VAL A 66 14.56 19.21 12.13
N ALA A 67 15.40 18.26 11.70
CA ALA A 67 16.85 18.34 11.89
C ALA A 67 17.45 19.58 11.21
N THR A 68 16.91 19.97 10.05
CA THR A 68 17.30 21.21 9.36
C THR A 68 16.87 22.45 10.15
N ALA A 69 15.66 22.44 10.73
CA ALA A 69 15.19 23.52 11.60
C ALA A 69 16.07 23.70 12.84
N VAL A 70 16.46 22.59 13.48
CA VAL A 70 17.42 22.57 14.60
C VAL A 70 18.75 23.16 14.16
N ALA A 71 19.30 22.72 13.03
CA ALA A 71 20.58 23.20 12.51
C ALA A 71 20.56 24.70 12.18
N ASN A 72 19.41 25.24 11.77
CA ASN A 72 19.21 26.66 11.52
C ASN A 72 18.91 27.47 12.78
N GLY A 73 18.77 26.83 13.95
CA GLY A 73 18.50 27.50 15.22
C GLY A 73 17.08 28.04 15.35
N ASP A 74 16.10 27.43 14.65
CA ASP A 74 14.70 27.80 14.80
C ASP A 74 14.18 27.48 16.20
N ALA A 75 13.37 28.38 16.77
CA ALA A 75 12.61 28.10 17.98
C ALA A 75 11.48 27.11 17.66
N SER A 76 11.32 26.06 18.47
CA SER A 76 10.35 24.97 18.28
C SER A 76 10.46 24.28 16.92
N PRO A 77 11.57 23.56 16.66
CA PRO A 77 11.78 22.80 15.42
C PRO A 77 10.72 21.70 15.19
N GLU A 78 10.08 21.22 16.25
CA GLU A 78 8.98 20.25 16.23
C GLU A 78 7.63 20.83 15.77
N SER A 79 7.51 22.16 15.68
CA SER A 79 6.28 22.81 15.20
C SER A 79 6.10 22.62 13.69
N SER A 80 4.89 22.23 13.29
CA SER A 80 4.50 22.15 11.88
C SER A 80 4.79 23.43 11.10
N ASP A 81 4.62 24.59 11.73
CA ASP A 81 4.89 25.87 11.08
C ASP A 81 6.36 26.13 10.80
N THR A 82 7.25 25.50 11.57
CA THR A 82 8.69 25.61 11.44
C THR A 82 9.21 24.62 10.42
N PHE A 83 9.01 23.32 10.65
CA PHE A 83 9.62 22.30 9.80
C PHE A 83 9.03 22.27 8.38
N LYS A 84 7.78 22.72 8.16
CA LYS A 84 7.20 22.81 6.81
C LYS A 84 8.01 23.70 5.86
N LYS A 85 8.78 24.66 6.38
CA LYS A 85 9.64 25.54 5.57
C LYS A 85 10.78 24.77 4.89
N TYR A 86 11.15 23.63 5.45
CA TYR A 86 12.23 22.76 4.99
C TYR A 86 11.72 21.52 4.25
N ILE A 87 10.42 21.47 3.94
CA ILE A 87 9.82 20.45 3.09
C ILE A 87 9.50 21.10 1.73
N ASP A 88 9.91 20.42 0.66
CA ASP A 88 9.66 20.88 -0.70
C ASP A 88 8.16 21.10 -0.94
N GLY A 89 7.80 22.34 -1.28
CA GLY A 89 6.42 22.76 -1.51
C GLY A 89 5.57 22.96 -0.24
N GLY A 90 6.16 22.88 0.96
CA GLY A 90 5.49 23.21 2.22
C GLY A 90 4.39 22.25 2.67
N ASN A 91 4.20 21.14 1.94
CA ASN A 91 3.16 20.15 2.23
C ASN A 91 3.72 19.09 3.16
N VAL A 92 3.27 19.08 4.42
CA VAL A 92 3.65 18.05 5.39
C VAL A 92 3.06 16.70 4.96
N PRO A 93 3.89 15.67 4.73
CA PRO A 93 3.40 14.33 4.44
C PRO A 93 2.53 13.81 5.58
N LYS A 94 1.45 13.10 5.24
CA LYS A 94 0.54 12.49 6.20
C LYS A 94 0.76 10.99 6.27
N THR A 95 0.19 10.36 7.29
CA THR A 95 0.12 8.90 7.35
C THR A 95 -0.75 8.38 6.20
N ARG A 96 -0.64 7.09 5.90
CA ARG A 96 -1.44 6.43 4.88
C ARG A 96 -2.94 6.48 5.14
N ASP A 97 -3.32 6.56 6.42
CA ASP A 97 -4.67 6.73 6.92
C ASP A 97 -5.15 8.20 6.90
N GLY A 98 -4.31 9.13 6.40
CA GLY A 98 -4.63 10.54 6.25
C GLY A 98 -4.51 11.37 7.53
N LYS A 99 -3.90 10.82 8.57
CA LYS A 99 -3.68 11.49 9.85
C LYS A 99 -2.35 12.25 9.84
N ASP A 100 -2.25 13.25 10.68
CA ASP A 100 -1.01 14.01 10.87
C ASP A 100 -0.05 13.22 11.76
N PHE A 101 1.24 13.37 11.51
CA PHE A 101 2.27 12.81 12.38
C PHE A 101 2.44 13.67 13.65
N GLU A 102 2.64 13.02 14.77
CA GLU A 102 3.06 13.67 16.02
C GLU A 102 4.58 13.78 16.02
N VAL A 103 5.11 15.01 16.04
CA VAL A 103 6.54 15.28 16.01
C VAL A 103 6.97 15.75 17.40
N THR A 104 8.02 15.13 17.94
CA THR A 104 8.66 15.59 19.17
C THR A 104 10.16 15.70 18.94
N TYR A 105 10.76 16.71 19.57
CA TYR A 105 12.18 16.96 19.54
C TYR A 105 12.69 17.16 20.97
N ASP A 106 13.83 16.57 21.26
CA ASP A 106 14.58 16.75 22.49
C ASP A 106 16.07 16.84 22.16
N ASP A 107 16.80 17.72 22.85
CA ASP A 107 18.23 17.95 22.58
C ASP A 107 19.09 16.70 22.85
N THR A 108 18.62 15.81 23.73
CA THR A 108 19.32 14.58 24.13
C THR A 108 18.84 13.38 23.30
N ASP A 109 17.53 13.25 23.11
CA ASP A 109 16.93 12.10 22.44
C ASP A 109 16.72 12.28 20.93
N GLY A 110 16.93 13.48 20.40
CA GLY A 110 16.75 13.82 19.00
C GLY A 110 15.28 13.89 18.55
N VAL A 111 15.05 13.71 17.24
CA VAL A 111 13.72 13.80 16.63
C VAL A 111 13.00 12.45 16.72
N LYS A 112 11.79 12.45 17.30
CA LYS A 112 10.88 11.30 17.31
C LYS A 112 9.60 11.67 16.58
N ILE A 113 9.07 10.72 15.81
CA ILE A 113 7.83 10.91 15.04
C ILE A 113 6.93 9.71 15.28
N SER A 114 5.69 9.97 15.67
CA SER A 114 4.67 8.97 15.95
C SER A 114 3.48 9.08 15.01
N ALA A 115 2.92 7.93 14.64
CA ALA A 115 1.63 7.79 13.98
C ALA A 115 0.71 7.04 14.94
N ASP A 116 -0.44 7.62 15.29
CA ASP A 116 -1.41 7.01 16.23
C ASP A 116 -0.74 6.48 17.52
N LYS A 117 0.12 7.30 18.15
CA LYS A 117 0.88 6.99 19.38
C LYS A 117 1.94 5.88 19.23
N THR A 118 2.16 5.38 18.02
CA THR A 118 3.23 4.43 17.72
C THR A 118 4.40 5.19 17.12
N GLN A 119 5.57 5.15 17.76
CA GLN A 119 6.77 5.76 17.22
C GLN A 119 7.18 5.06 15.91
N VAL A 120 7.20 5.82 14.82
CA VAL A 120 7.58 5.38 13.47
C VAL A 120 9.03 5.77 13.17
N TYR A 121 9.52 6.86 13.77
CA TYR A 121 10.89 7.34 13.64
C TYR A 121 11.46 7.80 14.99
N PRO A 122 12.75 7.56 15.28
CA PRO A 122 13.60 6.59 14.60
C PRO A 122 12.98 5.19 14.74
N GLU A 123 13.21 4.33 13.74
CA GLU A 123 12.76 2.93 13.80
C GLU A 123 13.33 2.32 15.09
N SER A 124 12.48 2.08 16.09
CA SER A 124 12.91 1.45 17.33
C SER A 124 13.51 0.09 16.98
N SER A 125 14.70 -0.20 17.51
CA SER A 125 15.44 -1.45 17.23
C SER A 125 14.64 -2.72 17.60
N GLY A 126 13.55 -2.59 18.36
CA GLY A 126 12.58 -3.65 18.66
C GLY A 126 11.35 -3.72 17.73
N SER A 127 11.20 -2.80 16.77
CA SER A 127 10.11 -2.80 15.77
C SER A 127 10.46 -3.60 14.50
N LYS A 128 11.58 -4.36 14.53
CA LYS A 128 11.98 -5.24 13.42
C LYS A 128 11.09 -6.48 13.25
N ASP A 129 10.19 -6.77 14.18
CA ASP A 129 9.38 -7.99 14.14
C ASP A 129 7.89 -7.70 14.36
N SER A 130 7.20 -7.36 13.28
CA SER A 130 6.06 -8.20 12.95
C SER A 130 5.98 -8.34 11.43
N THR A 131 6.28 -9.55 10.96
CA THR A 131 6.06 -10.07 9.61
C THR A 131 7.07 -9.71 8.51
N GLY A 132 8.24 -10.35 8.62
CA GLY A 132 8.87 -11.03 7.48
C GLY A 132 9.92 -10.22 6.71
N SER A 133 11.15 -10.23 7.22
CA SER A 133 12.29 -10.84 6.51
C SER A 133 13.36 -11.18 7.53
N LYS A 134 13.44 -12.45 7.92
CA LYS A 134 14.69 -13.02 8.43
C LYS A 134 15.64 -13.07 7.24
N ASP A 135 16.35 -11.98 6.98
CA ASP A 135 17.62 -12.10 6.29
C ASP A 135 18.64 -12.55 7.33
N SER A 136 18.85 -13.85 7.34
CA SER A 136 20.01 -14.49 7.93
C SER A 136 21.26 -13.96 7.21
N THR A 137 21.99 -13.06 7.83
CA THR A 137 23.42 -12.92 7.59
C THR A 137 24.12 -13.08 8.93
N GLY A 138 24.28 -14.33 9.34
CA GLY A 138 25.48 -14.69 10.08
C GLY A 138 26.65 -14.56 9.10
N SER A 139 27.65 -13.80 9.49
CA SER A 139 29.02 -14.02 9.06
C SER A 139 29.91 -13.46 10.14
N ASP A 140 30.58 -14.39 10.81
CA ASP A 140 31.69 -14.23 11.72
C ASP A 140 32.65 -13.11 11.30
N SER A 141 33.15 -12.36 12.29
CA SER A 141 34.57 -12.10 12.54
C SER A 141 34.74 -11.44 13.91
#